data_AF-A0A9W8AX04-F1
#
_entry.id   AF-A0A9W8AX04-F1
#
_cell.length_a   1.000
_cell.length_b   1.000
_cell.length_c   1.000
_cell.angle_alpha   90.00
_cell.angle_beta   90.00
_cell.angle_gamma   90.00
#
_symmetry.space_group_name_H-M   'P 1'
#
loop_
_entity.id
_entity.type
_entity.pdbx_description
1 polymer ?
#
loop_
_entity_poly.entity_id
_entity_poly.type
_entity_poly.pdbx_seq_one_letter_code
_entity_poly.pdbx_strand_id
1 'polypeptide(L)'
;MIGGFFAIIASGPIAVILMVLGIQILVFKEVISLASMPNRERKLPWARALNWYMLLATNYYLYGESVTYYFKHFVLIDRVLQPLATHHRFISLSLYLFGFVWFVGNLKKGFYKFQFTQFAWTHMTLLMVVFTSHCIINNIFEGLLWFFLPISFVITNDIFAYVFGRDDN
;
A
#
# COMPACT_ATOMS: atom_id res chain seq x y z
N MET A 1 16.02 -2.33 -16.26
CA MET A 1 14.67 -1.91 -15.83
C MET A 1 13.59 -2.41 -16.78
N ILE A 2 13.60 -2.03 -18.06
CA ILE A 2 12.54 -2.37 -19.03
C ILE A 2 12.44 -3.89 -19.30
N GLY A 3 13.57 -4.58 -19.51
CA GLY A 3 13.56 -6.04 -19.72
C GLY A 3 13.07 -6.83 -18.50
N GLY A 4 13.35 -6.37 -17.28
CA GLY A 4 12.84 -6.99 -16.05
C GLY A 4 11.33 -6.81 -15.89
N PHE A 5 10.79 -5.66 -16.31
CA PHE A 5 9.36 -5.39 -16.31
C PHE A 5 8.59 -6.34 -17.25
N PHE A 6 9.09 -6.52 -18.48
CA PHE A 6 8.49 -7.48 -19.42
C PHE A 6 8.60 -8.93 -18.95
N ALA A 7 9.70 -9.31 -18.29
CA ALA A 7 9.84 -10.64 -17.70
C ALA A 7 8.79 -10.91 -16.59
N ILE A 8 8.50 -9.91 -15.75
CA ILE A 8 7.48 -10.03 -14.69
C ILE A 8 6.09 -10.12 -15.28
N ILE A 9 5.77 -9.33 -16.30
CA ILE A 9 4.46 -9.43 -16.99
C ILE A 9 4.31 -10.82 -17.64
N ALA A 10 5.35 -11.33 -18.28
CA ALA A 10 5.34 -12.65 -18.92
C ALA A 10 5.15 -13.80 -17.91
N SER A 11 5.58 -13.62 -16.65
CA SER A 11 5.39 -14.62 -15.58
C SER A 11 3.95 -14.73 -15.05
N GLY A 12 3.05 -13.85 -15.51
CA GLY A 12 1.60 -13.93 -15.30
C GLY A 12 1.04 -12.97 -14.24
N PRO A 13 -0.29 -12.93 -14.07
CA PRO A 13 -0.99 -11.92 -13.25
C PRO A 13 -0.60 -11.93 -11.77
N ILE A 14 -0.35 -13.10 -11.19
CA ILE A 14 0.02 -13.24 -9.76
C ILE A 14 1.37 -12.54 -9.50
N ALA A 15 2.34 -12.70 -10.40
CA ALA A 15 3.64 -12.05 -10.26
C ALA A 15 3.53 -10.53 -10.36
N VAL A 16 2.67 -10.01 -11.24
CA VAL A 16 2.40 -8.57 -11.36
C VAL A 16 1.73 -8.03 -10.08
N ILE A 17 0.77 -8.76 -9.50
CA ILE A 17 0.14 -8.37 -8.22
C ILE A 17 1.16 -8.32 -7.10
N LEU A 18 2.02 -9.33 -6.98
CA LEU A 18 3.08 -9.37 -5.96
C LEU A 18 4.08 -8.22 -6.15
N MET A 19 4.42 -7.88 -7.39
CA MET A 19 5.25 -6.71 -7.70
C MET A 19 4.59 -5.40 -7.25
N VAL A 20 3.30 -5.19 -7.57
CA VAL A 20 2.56 -3.99 -7.16
C VAL A 20 2.50 -3.88 -5.63
N LEU A 21 2.21 -4.97 -4.92
CA LEU A 21 2.23 -5.00 -3.45
C LEU A 21 3.62 -4.73 -2.87
N GLY A 22 4.68 -5.26 -3.49
CA GLY A 22 6.06 -5.00 -3.10
C GLY A 22 6.43 -3.52 -3.25
N ILE A 23 6.12 -2.92 -4.41
CA ILE A 23 6.34 -1.50 -4.67
C ILE A 23 5.52 -0.64 -3.69
N GLN A 24 4.26 -0.98 -3.43
CA GLN A 24 3.41 -0.31 -2.45
C GLN A 24 4.08 -0.24 -1.07
N ILE A 25 4.64 -1.35 -0.57
CA ILE A 25 5.32 -1.40 0.73
C ILE A 25 6.59 -0.56 0.73
N LEU A 26 7.38 -0.61 -0.34
CA LEU A 26 8.61 0.20 -0.47
C LEU A 26 8.31 1.69 -0.48
N VAL A 27 7.32 2.12 -1.27
CA VAL A 27 6.88 3.52 -1.34
C VAL A 27 6.33 3.97 0.01
N PHE A 28 5.50 3.16 0.66
CA PHE A 28 5.00 3.48 2.00
C PHE A 28 6.13 3.70 3.00
N LYS A 29 7.12 2.79 3.02
CA LYS A 29 8.30 2.91 3.89
C LYS A 29 9.07 4.20 3.61
N GLU A 30 9.27 4.55 2.34
CA GLU A 30 10.00 5.75 1.94
C GLU A 30 9.24 7.03 2.36
N VAL A 31 7.94 7.11 2.07
CA VAL A 31 7.12 8.28 2.40
C VAL A 31 7.03 8.49 3.91
N ILE A 32 6.84 7.41 4.69
CA ILE A 32 6.86 7.50 6.16
C ILE A 32 8.24 7.92 6.67
N SER A 33 9.31 7.41 6.06
CA SER A 33 10.68 7.82 6.41
C SER A 33 10.91 9.31 6.15
N LEU A 34 10.40 9.86 5.05
CA LEU A 34 10.46 11.29 4.73
C LEU A 34 9.62 12.15 5.68
N ALA A 35 8.43 11.67 6.05
CA ALA A 35 7.58 12.37 7.00
C ALA A 35 8.17 12.34 8.43
N SER A 36 8.92 11.29 8.75
CA SER A 36 9.55 11.12 10.06
C SER A 36 10.77 12.02 10.24
N MET A 37 10.82 12.77 11.34
CA MET A 37 12.04 13.46 11.75
C MET A 37 12.86 12.56 12.69
N PRO A 38 14.05 12.04 12.27
CA PRO A 38 14.75 10.98 13.00
C PRO A 38 15.08 11.33 14.46
N ASN A 39 15.39 12.61 14.72
CA ASN A 39 15.74 13.11 16.05
C ASN A 39 14.57 13.11 17.05
N ARG A 40 13.33 13.33 16.56
CA ARG A 40 12.12 13.31 17.41
C ARG A 40 11.53 11.92 17.51
N GLU A 41 11.63 11.12 16.44
CA GLU A 41 11.17 9.73 16.43
C GLU A 41 11.90 8.82 17.40
N ARG A 42 13.21 9.01 17.62
CA ARG A 42 13.97 8.22 18.61
C ARG A 42 13.34 8.26 20.01
N LYS A 43 12.56 9.30 20.33
CA LYS A 43 11.84 9.45 21.62
C LYS A 43 10.48 8.74 21.65
N LEU A 44 10.03 8.19 20.51
CA LEU A 44 8.70 7.62 20.27
C LEU A 44 8.79 6.27 19.49
N PRO A 45 9.30 5.19 20.11
CA PRO A 45 9.51 3.90 19.42
C PRO A 45 8.22 3.26 18.90
N TRP A 46 7.08 3.51 19.56
CA TRP A 46 5.78 2.95 19.19
C TRP A 46 5.15 3.58 17.94
N ALA A 47 5.63 4.74 17.49
CA ALA A 47 5.09 5.40 16.29
C ALA A 47 5.33 4.57 15.03
N ARG A 48 6.53 3.98 14.89
CA ARG A 48 6.83 3.10 13.75
C ARG A 48 5.98 1.84 13.76
N ALA A 49 5.83 1.20 14.92
CA ALA A 49 4.98 0.01 15.05
C ALA A 49 3.53 0.32 14.65
N LEU A 50 3.01 1.48 15.04
CA LEU A 50 1.68 1.94 14.68
C LEU A 50 1.52 2.15 13.16
N ASN A 51 2.52 2.73 12.49
CA ASN A 51 2.45 2.97 11.04
C ASN A 51 2.36 1.64 10.26
N TRP A 52 3.17 0.65 10.65
CA TRP A 52 3.12 -0.69 10.07
C TRP A 52 1.80 -1.41 10.40
N TYR A 53 1.29 -1.25 11.62
CA TYR A 53 -0.02 -1.77 11.99
C TYR A 53 -1.14 -1.19 11.12
N MET A 54 -1.16 0.13 10.93
CA MET A 54 -2.16 0.79 10.09
C MET A 54 -2.06 0.35 8.63
N LEU A 55 -0.84 0.15 8.11
CA LEU A 55 -0.63 -0.45 6.79
C LEU A 55 -1.29 -1.83 6.68
N LEU A 56 -1.02 -2.72 7.64
CA LEU A 56 -1.60 -4.06 7.64
C LEU A 56 -3.13 -4.03 7.75
N ALA A 57 -3.68 -3.18 8.63
CA ALA A 57 -5.12 -3.02 8.80
C ALA A 57 -5.80 -2.52 7.52
N THR A 58 -5.23 -1.53 6.84
CA THR A 58 -5.75 -1.01 5.57
C THR A 58 -5.61 -2.02 4.44
N ASN A 59 -4.50 -2.74 4.36
CA ASN A 59 -4.33 -3.82 3.37
C ASN A 59 -5.36 -4.93 3.59
N TYR A 60 -5.60 -5.34 4.84
CA TYR A 60 -6.64 -6.31 5.15
C TYR A 60 -8.02 -5.82 4.74
N TYR A 61 -8.36 -4.55 5.04
CA TYR A 61 -9.63 -3.96 4.63
C TYR A 61 -9.83 -3.94 3.11
N LEU A 62 -8.83 -3.48 2.34
CA LEU A 62 -8.94 -3.33 0.89
C LEU A 62 -8.81 -4.67 0.13
N TYR A 63 -7.89 -5.54 0.54
CA TYR A 63 -7.61 -6.78 -0.19
C TYR A 63 -8.37 -8.00 0.34
N GLY A 64 -8.95 -7.96 1.54
CA GLY A 64 -9.56 -9.14 2.16
C GLY A 64 -10.74 -9.73 1.37
N GLU A 65 -11.65 -8.89 0.84
CA GLU A 65 -12.74 -9.36 -0.02
C GLU A 65 -12.20 -9.85 -1.39
N SER A 66 -11.33 -9.08 -2.05
CA SER A 66 -10.76 -9.42 -3.37
C SER A 66 -9.92 -10.71 -3.34
N VAL A 67 -9.07 -10.91 -2.32
CA VAL A 67 -8.23 -12.11 -2.19
C VAL A 67 -9.11 -13.33 -1.96
N THR A 68 -10.15 -13.24 -1.13
CA THR A 68 -11.07 -14.35 -0.90
C THR A 68 -11.86 -14.71 -2.16
N TYR A 69 -12.26 -13.73 -2.95
CA TYR A 69 -13.01 -13.95 -4.19
C TYR A 69 -12.15 -14.65 -5.27
N TYR A 70 -10.92 -14.17 -5.51
CA TYR A 70 -10.06 -14.66 -6.58
C TYR A 70 -9.23 -15.90 -6.21
N PHE A 71 -8.84 -16.08 -4.94
CA PHE A 71 -8.01 -17.22 -4.52
C PHE A 71 -8.81 -18.40 -3.95
N LYS A 72 -10.16 -18.38 -4.05
CA LYS A 72 -11.04 -19.47 -3.57
C LYS A 72 -10.66 -20.88 -4.06
N HIS A 73 -9.93 -21.00 -5.17
CA HIS A 73 -9.46 -22.28 -5.73
C HIS A 73 -8.18 -22.84 -5.09
N PHE A 74 -7.46 -22.07 -4.26
CA PHE A 74 -6.28 -22.57 -3.54
C PHE A 74 -6.71 -23.22 -2.22
N VAL A 75 -6.51 -24.53 -2.12
CA VAL A 75 -6.95 -25.48 -1.07
C VAL A 75 -6.57 -25.10 0.38
N LEU A 76 -5.62 -24.18 0.59
CA LEU A 76 -5.14 -23.76 1.91
C LEU A 76 -6.08 -22.77 2.65
N ILE A 77 -7.12 -22.25 1.99
CA ILE A 77 -7.97 -21.16 2.51
C ILE A 77 -9.14 -21.65 3.39
N ASP A 78 -9.53 -22.92 3.29
CA ASP A 78 -10.87 -23.35 3.73
C ASP A 78 -11.09 -23.51 5.25
N ARG A 79 -10.05 -23.56 6.09
CA ARG A 79 -10.25 -23.73 7.55
C ARG A 79 -9.83 -22.55 8.42
N VAL A 80 -8.77 -21.84 8.06
CA VAL A 80 -8.25 -20.73 8.88
C VAL A 80 -8.70 -19.37 8.33
N LEU A 81 -8.83 -19.22 7.02
CA LEU A 81 -9.21 -17.97 6.37
C LEU A 81 -10.73 -17.77 6.25
N GLN A 82 -11.54 -18.82 6.34
CA GLN A 82 -13.01 -18.72 6.34
C GLN A 82 -13.60 -17.78 7.42
N PRO A 83 -13.23 -17.86 8.71
CA PRO A 83 -13.76 -16.94 9.72
C PRO A 83 -13.30 -15.49 9.50
N LEU A 84 -12.05 -15.29 9.04
CA LEU A 84 -11.51 -13.97 8.70
C LEU A 84 -12.27 -13.36 7.51
N ALA A 85 -12.55 -14.14 6.48
CA ALA A 85 -13.27 -13.66 5.30
C ALA A 85 -14.77 -13.40 5.57
N THR A 86 -15.44 -14.25 6.35
CA THR A 86 -16.87 -14.12 6.63
C THR A 86 -17.21 -12.89 7.46
N HIS A 87 -16.37 -12.54 8.43
CA HIS A 87 -16.56 -11.37 9.29
C HIS A 87 -15.61 -10.22 8.91
N HIS A 88 -15.15 -10.19 7.67
CA HIS A 88 -14.12 -9.27 7.19
C HIS A 88 -14.37 -7.81 7.57
N ARG A 89 -15.59 -7.29 7.35
CA ARG A 89 -15.95 -5.90 7.65
C ARG A 89 -15.88 -5.58 9.15
N PHE A 90 -16.38 -6.50 9.98
CA PHE A 90 -16.34 -6.35 11.43
C PHE A 90 -14.90 -6.38 11.95
N ILE A 91 -14.10 -7.35 11.49
CA ILE A 91 -12.69 -7.47 11.86
C ILE A 91 -11.90 -6.24 11.40
N SER A 92 -12.15 -5.75 10.18
CA SER A 92 -11.50 -4.54 9.66
C SER A 92 -11.80 -3.32 10.53
N LEU A 93 -13.07 -3.14 10.92
CA LEU A 93 -13.47 -2.07 11.84
C LEU A 93 -12.79 -2.22 13.21
N SER A 94 -12.77 -3.43 13.77
CA SER A 94 -12.09 -3.71 15.05
C SER A 94 -10.58 -3.42 14.98
N LEU A 95 -9.91 -3.80 13.89
CA LEU A 95 -8.49 -3.52 13.67
C LEU A 95 -8.22 -2.01 13.64
N TYR A 96 -9.04 -1.25 12.91
CA TYR A 96 -8.88 0.20 12.86
C TYR A 96 -9.11 0.86 14.23
N LEU A 97 -10.19 0.48 14.94
CA LEU A 97 -10.48 0.99 16.28
C LEU A 97 -9.35 0.68 17.28
N PHE A 98 -8.81 -0.53 17.24
CA PHE A 98 -7.68 -0.91 18.09
C PHE A 98 -6.44 -0.06 17.79
N GLY A 99 -6.12 0.17 16.51
CA GLY A 99 -5.04 1.07 16.12
C GLY A 99 -5.26 2.52 16.59
N PHE A 100 -6.48 3.00 16.52
CA PHE A 100 -6.83 4.33 17.02
C PHE A 100 -6.68 4.45 18.55
N VAL A 101 -7.17 3.46 19.30
CA VAL A 101 -6.99 3.41 20.76
C VAL A 101 -5.51 3.29 21.13
N TRP A 102 -4.74 2.48 20.40
CA TRP A 102 -3.28 2.39 20.56
C TRP A 102 -2.63 3.76 20.38
N PHE A 103 -2.97 4.48 19.31
CA PHE A 103 -2.47 5.83 19.05
C PHE A 103 -2.74 6.78 20.22
N VAL A 104 -4.00 6.83 20.67
CA VAL A 104 -4.42 7.70 21.79
C VAL A 104 -3.68 7.34 23.08
N GLY A 105 -3.55 6.04 23.38
CA GLY A 105 -2.83 5.56 24.57
C GLY A 105 -1.32 5.86 24.57
N ASN A 106 -0.73 6.10 23.39
CA ASN A 106 0.70 6.41 23.24
C ASN A 106 1.00 7.91 23.09
N LEU A 107 0.02 8.79 23.30
CA LEU A 107 0.21 10.23 23.25
C LEU A 107 1.12 10.70 24.41
N LYS A 108 2.23 11.39 24.07
CA LYS A 108 3.17 11.94 25.05
C LYS A 108 3.04 13.47 25.12
N LYS A 109 2.94 13.99 26.35
CA LYS A 109 2.92 15.43 26.62
C LYS A 109 4.17 16.10 26.04
N GLY A 110 3.98 17.23 25.37
CA GLY A 110 5.04 17.97 24.69
C GLY A 110 5.30 17.56 23.23
N PHE A 111 4.74 16.43 22.76
CA PHE A 111 4.89 15.97 21.37
C PHE A 111 3.57 15.83 20.60
N TYR A 112 2.44 16.26 21.17
CA TYR A 112 1.11 16.09 20.57
C TYR A 112 1.02 16.57 19.13
N LYS A 113 1.42 17.81 18.83
CA LYS A 113 1.40 18.35 17.46
C LYS A 113 2.17 17.45 16.49
N PHE A 114 3.34 16.97 16.90
CA PHE A 114 4.15 16.06 16.08
C PHE A 114 3.46 14.71 15.88
N GLN A 115 2.93 14.09 16.94
CA GLN A 115 2.25 12.79 16.85
C GLN A 115 0.98 12.84 15.99
N PHE A 116 0.17 13.90 16.13
CA PHE A 116 -1.00 14.10 15.27
C PHE A 116 -0.62 14.37 13.82
N THR A 117 0.44 15.13 13.56
CA THR A 117 0.96 15.32 12.21
C THR A 117 1.46 14.01 11.61
N GLN A 118 2.21 13.18 12.36
CA GLN A 118 2.65 11.86 11.89
C GLN A 118 1.47 10.93 11.60
N PHE A 119 0.45 10.94 12.46
CA PHE A 119 -0.76 10.16 12.28
C PHE A 119 -1.52 10.58 11.01
N ALA A 120 -1.66 11.88 10.78
CA ALA A 120 -2.26 12.42 9.56
C ALA A 120 -1.47 12.07 8.31
N TRP A 121 -0.13 12.21 8.35
CA TRP A 121 0.74 11.77 7.26
C TRP A 121 0.56 10.30 6.93
N THR A 122 0.50 9.44 7.95
CA THR A 122 0.29 8.01 7.76
C THR A 122 -1.03 7.74 7.05
N HIS A 123 -2.12 8.38 7.47
CA HIS A 123 -3.43 8.21 6.82
C HIS A 123 -3.44 8.75 5.38
N MET A 124 -2.80 9.89 5.13
CA MET A 124 -2.65 10.44 3.79
C MET A 124 -1.84 9.51 2.87
N THR A 125 -0.75 8.92 3.37
CA THR A 125 0.03 7.94 2.62
C THR A 125 -0.77 6.67 2.34
N LEU A 126 -1.54 6.17 3.31
CA LEU A 126 -2.41 5.00 3.09
C LEU A 126 -3.44 5.29 2.00
N LEU A 127 -4.08 6.46 2.04
CA LEU A 127 -5.06 6.86 1.04
C LEU A 127 -4.42 7.05 -0.35
N MET A 128 -3.26 7.70 -0.44
CA MET A 128 -2.65 7.95 -1.76
C MET A 128 -1.92 6.73 -2.35
N VAL A 129 -1.32 5.86 -1.53
CA VAL A 129 -0.48 4.76 -2.00
C VAL A 129 -1.23 3.43 -2.02
N VAL A 130 -1.95 3.09 -0.94
CA VAL A 130 -2.59 1.77 -0.82
C VAL A 130 -3.89 1.71 -1.61
N PHE A 131 -4.71 2.77 -1.55
CA PHE A 131 -5.95 2.82 -2.34
C PHE A 131 -5.68 2.79 -3.84
N THR A 132 -4.69 3.55 -4.32
CA THR A 132 -4.30 3.55 -5.74
C THR A 132 -3.77 2.18 -6.16
N SER A 133 -2.96 1.53 -5.33
CA SER A 133 -2.48 0.16 -5.56
C SER A 133 -3.63 -0.85 -5.61
N HIS A 134 -4.65 -0.69 -4.76
CA HIS A 134 -5.85 -1.52 -4.77
C HIS A 134 -6.62 -1.37 -6.09
N CYS A 135 -6.81 -0.14 -6.57
CA CYS A 135 -7.43 0.10 -7.88
C CYS A 135 -6.62 -0.53 -9.03
N ILE A 136 -5.29 -0.43 -8.99
CA ILE A 136 -4.41 -1.08 -9.98
C ILE A 136 -4.58 -2.60 -9.97
N ILE A 137 -4.66 -3.21 -8.79
CA ILE A 137 -4.86 -4.66 -8.65
C ILE A 137 -6.23 -5.09 -9.15
N ASN A 138 -7.28 -4.31 -8.89
CA ASN A 138 -8.60 -4.58 -9.47
C ASN A 138 -8.56 -4.53 -11.01
N ASN A 139 -7.83 -3.57 -11.60
CA ASN A 139 -7.63 -3.55 -13.05
C ASN A 139 -6.88 -4.78 -13.57
N ILE A 140 -5.88 -5.28 -12.82
CA ILE A 140 -5.16 -6.52 -13.19
C ILE A 140 -6.11 -7.72 -13.22
N PHE A 141 -7.05 -7.79 -12.27
CA PHE A 141 -8.05 -8.86 -12.22
C PHE A 141 -9.03 -8.81 -13.41
N GLU A 142 -9.43 -7.63 -13.86
CA GLU A 142 -10.25 -7.45 -15.07
C GLU A 142 -9.45 -7.73 -16.37
N GLY A 143 -8.14 -7.49 -16.35
CA GLY A 143 -7.23 -7.91 -17.41
C GLY A 143 -5.90 -7.17 -17.43
N LEU A 144 -4.83 -7.87 -17.80
CA LEU A 144 -3.47 -7.32 -17.86
C LEU A 144 -3.33 -6.12 -18.81
N LEU A 145 -4.18 -6.01 -19.84
CA LEU A 145 -4.18 -4.87 -20.75
C LEU A 145 -4.50 -3.55 -20.03
N TRP A 146 -5.43 -3.57 -19.06
CA TRP A 146 -5.81 -2.40 -18.27
C TRP A 146 -4.70 -1.93 -17.33
N PHE A 147 -3.79 -2.82 -16.95
CA PHE A 147 -2.57 -2.48 -16.23
C PHE A 147 -1.48 -1.93 -17.17
N PHE A 148 -1.26 -2.59 -18.31
CA PHE A 148 -0.16 -2.29 -19.22
C PHE A 148 -0.33 -0.94 -19.94
N LEU A 149 -1.55 -0.64 -20.41
CA LEU A 149 -1.85 0.55 -21.19
C LEU A 149 -1.47 1.87 -20.47
N PRO A 150 -1.93 2.15 -19.23
CA PRO A 150 -1.56 3.40 -18.54
C PRO A 150 -0.04 3.49 -18.28
N ILE A 151 0.63 2.38 -17.96
CA ILE A 151 2.07 2.37 -17.72
C ILE A 151 2.84 2.67 -19.01
N SER A 152 2.40 2.11 -20.13
CA SER A 152 3.03 2.37 -21.43
C SER A 152 2.95 3.85 -21.82
N PHE A 153 1.84 4.53 -21.48
CA PHE A 153 1.70 5.96 -21.72
C PHE A 153 2.61 6.80 -20.83
N VAL A 154 2.78 6.44 -19.55
CA VAL A 154 3.74 7.15 -18.67
C VAL A 154 5.17 6.99 -19.17
N ILE A 155 5.58 5.77 -19.54
CA ILE A 155 6.93 5.53 -20.08
C ILE A 155 7.15 6.31 -21.37
N THR A 156 6.16 6.28 -22.26
CA THR A 156 6.24 6.99 -23.54
C THR A 156 6.32 8.50 -23.30
N ASN A 157 5.47 9.06 -22.44
CA ASN A 157 5.49 10.46 -22.04
C ASN A 157 6.84 10.89 -21.49
N ASP A 158 7.42 10.12 -20.57
CA ASP A 158 8.71 10.44 -19.95
C ASP A 158 9.87 10.39 -20.96
N ILE A 159 9.84 9.43 -21.91
CA ILE A 159 10.82 9.37 -23.00
C ILE A 159 10.67 10.58 -23.92
N PHE A 160 9.45 10.95 -24.32
CA PHE A 160 9.20 12.12 -25.17
C PHE A 160 9.61 13.42 -24.47
N ALA A 161 9.31 13.57 -23.18
CA ALA A 161 9.73 14.72 -22.39
C ALA A 161 11.27 14.82 -22.30
N TYR A 162 11.97 13.69 -22.19
CA TYR A 162 13.44 13.69 -22.19
C TYR A 162 14.05 14.00 -23.56
N VAL A 163 13.46 13.48 -24.64
CA VAL A 163 13.98 13.63 -26.01
C VAL A 163 13.70 15.04 -26.57
N PHE A 164 12.47 15.52 -26.42
CA PHE A 164 12.02 16.80 -27.01
C PHE A 164 12.03 17.97 -26.03
N GLY A 165 12.10 17.72 -24.72
CA GLY A 165 12.24 18.78 -23.72
C GLY A 165 13.69 19.24 -23.51
N ARG A 166 14.66 18.68 -24.23
CA ARG A 166 16.09 18.99 -24.07
C ARG A 166 16.66 19.94 -25.15
N ASP A 167 15.80 20.56 -25.95
CA ASP A 167 16.17 21.62 -26.89
C ASP A 167 15.72 22.98 -26.35
N ASP A 168 16.53 23.54 -25.45
CA ASP A 168 16.63 24.99 -25.17
C ASP A 168 17.96 25.21 -24.41
N ASN A 169 19.06 25.15 -25.17
CA ASN A 169 20.36 25.74 -24.86
C ASN A 169 21.07 26.05 -26.18
#